data_AF-A0A3B8JKB5-F1
#
_entry.id   AF-A0A3B8JKB5-F1
#
_cell.length_a   1.000
_cell.length_b   1.000
_cell.length_c   1.000
_cell.angle_alpha   90.00
_cell.angle_beta   90.00
_cell.angle_gamma   90.00
#
_symmetry.space_group_name_H-M   'P 1'
#
loop_
_entity.id
_entity.type
_entity.pdbx_description
1 polymer ?
#
loop_
_entity_poly.entity_id
_entity_poly.type
_entity_poly.pdbx_seq_one_letter_code
_entity_poly.pdbx_strand_id
1 'polypeptide(L)'
;MTDSQQRPPLSSSQSSRVPPAPPPMNMGAGKAPARPAQQTPSNTLQQSGAAASGQTPRPAAPPATAAPNAAPVNASAQKARMPARSVGLSAGHPTLEKLVRHAYDKGFSDVHVGVGETPRFRNRGDIEITDYPVTDQATFMSWLREVLTDEEIRRFQDHLEFDGATQYDFARVRINVFDTLRGAGMVLRLIPLTILTLEQLRMPLVLKDVCHYHKGLILVTGPTGSGKSTTLAAMVDYINNEMPKHV
;
A
#
# COMPACT_ATOMS: atom_id res chain seq x y z
N MET A 1 50.81 38.34 -39.37
CA MET A 1 51.41 38.27 -38.03
C MET A 1 50.27 37.90 -37.09
N THR A 2 49.92 36.61 -37.02
CA THR A 2 50.31 35.65 -35.94
C THR A 2 49.81 36.15 -34.58
N ASP A 3 48.86 35.48 -33.91
CA ASP A 3 49.12 34.21 -33.26
C ASP A 3 47.81 33.47 -32.92
N SER A 4 47.75 32.19 -33.32
CA SER A 4 46.69 31.23 -33.01
C SER A 4 47.21 30.29 -31.92
N GLN A 5 46.69 30.37 -30.69
CA GLN A 5 47.04 29.41 -29.64
C GLN A 5 46.28 28.09 -29.82
N GLN A 6 47.00 27.09 -30.34
CA GLN A 6 46.63 25.67 -30.33
C GLN A 6 46.84 25.06 -28.94
N ARG A 7 45.86 24.26 -28.49
CA ARG A 7 46.01 23.31 -27.37
C ARG A 7 46.59 21.98 -27.88
N PRO A 8 47.45 21.29 -27.10
CA PRO A 8 48.05 20.02 -27.50
C PRO A 8 47.05 18.84 -27.38
N PRO A 9 47.22 17.74 -28.15
CA PRO A 9 46.37 16.57 -28.09
C PRO A 9 46.85 15.57 -27.02
N LEU A 10 45.92 14.93 -26.31
CA LEU A 10 46.21 13.77 -25.46
C LEU A 10 45.64 12.51 -26.11
N SER A 11 46.49 11.51 -26.27
CA SER A 11 46.23 10.25 -26.93
C SER A 11 45.39 9.28 -26.09
N SER A 12 44.61 8.47 -26.80
CA SER A 12 44.09 7.13 -26.49
C SER A 12 44.50 6.44 -25.18
N SER A 13 43.49 5.96 -24.45
CA SER A 13 43.48 4.58 -23.95
C SER A 13 42.04 4.08 -23.81
N GLN A 14 41.69 3.09 -24.63
CA GLN A 14 40.52 2.24 -24.44
C GLN A 14 40.73 1.39 -23.19
N SER A 15 39.69 1.24 -22.36
CA SER A 15 39.57 0.12 -21.43
C SER A 15 38.11 -0.30 -21.36
N SER A 16 37.78 -1.29 -22.18
CA SER A 16 36.57 -2.10 -22.07
C SER A 16 36.64 -2.91 -20.78
N ARG A 17 35.83 -2.56 -19.77
CA ARG A 17 35.64 -3.41 -18.58
C ARG A 17 34.42 -4.30 -18.80
N VAL A 18 34.68 -5.54 -19.22
CA VAL A 18 33.72 -6.65 -19.13
C VAL A 18 33.74 -7.17 -17.68
N PRO A 19 32.58 -7.38 -17.03
CA PRO A 19 32.53 -7.98 -15.69
C PRO A 19 32.85 -9.48 -15.73
N PRO A 20 33.50 -10.05 -14.69
CA PRO A 20 33.87 -11.47 -14.67
C PRO A 20 32.66 -12.40 -14.50
N ALA A 21 32.72 -13.56 -15.14
CA ALA A 21 31.70 -14.60 -15.08
C ALA A 21 31.68 -15.34 -13.72
N PRO A 22 30.49 -15.81 -13.25
CA PRO A 22 30.37 -16.55 -12.00
C PRO A 22 30.93 -17.98 -12.11
N PRO A 23 31.44 -18.56 -11.00
CA PRO A 23 31.98 -19.93 -10.98
C PRO A 23 30.88 -21.00 -11.13
N PRO A 24 31.20 -22.17 -11.73
CA PRO A 24 30.22 -23.25 -11.92
C PRO A 24 29.88 -23.95 -10.58
N MET A 25 28.59 -24.19 -10.34
CA MET A 25 28.14 -25.01 -9.21
C MET A 25 28.35 -26.48 -9.51
N ASN A 26 29.12 -27.14 -8.64
CA ASN A 26 29.41 -28.56 -8.69
C ASN A 26 28.20 -29.38 -8.22
N MET A 27 27.64 -30.21 -9.11
CA MET A 27 26.62 -31.22 -8.81
C MET A 27 27.30 -32.44 -8.16
N GLY A 28 27.18 -32.56 -6.83
CA GLY A 28 27.65 -33.72 -6.07
C GLY A 28 26.48 -34.51 -5.47
N ALA A 29 26.20 -35.67 -6.04
CA ALA A 29 25.32 -36.69 -5.49
C ALA A 29 25.96 -37.37 -4.26
N GLY A 30 25.18 -37.66 -3.21
CA GLY A 30 25.69 -38.39 -2.04
C GLY A 30 24.62 -38.77 -1.02
N LYS A 31 24.44 -40.08 -0.85
CA LYS A 31 23.44 -40.80 -0.04
C LYS A 31 23.52 -40.54 1.47
N ALA A 32 22.36 -40.67 2.12
CA ALA A 32 22.17 -40.81 3.57
C ALA A 32 22.79 -42.11 4.14
N PRO A 33 23.25 -42.11 5.40
CA PRO A 33 23.41 -43.34 6.17
C PRO A 33 22.47 -43.43 7.38
N ALA A 34 22.11 -44.67 7.68
CA ALA A 34 21.22 -45.12 8.73
C ALA A 34 21.91 -45.27 10.10
N ARG A 35 21.06 -45.38 11.14
CA ARG A 35 21.32 -45.65 12.57
C ARG A 35 22.32 -46.78 12.86
N PRO A 36 22.85 -46.79 14.10
CA PRO A 36 22.78 -47.99 14.92
C PRO A 36 22.19 -47.77 16.33
N ALA A 37 21.69 -48.87 16.89
CA ALA A 37 21.12 -49.02 18.23
C ALA A 37 22.14 -49.63 19.20
N GLN A 38 22.05 -49.33 20.51
CA GLN A 38 22.52 -50.13 21.65
C GLN A 38 22.09 -49.42 22.97
N GLN A 39 21.18 -49.99 23.76
CA GLN A 39 21.36 -50.94 24.88
C GLN A 39 21.65 -50.28 26.26
N THR A 40 20.75 -50.60 27.21
CA THR A 40 20.73 -50.33 28.66
C THR A 40 21.88 -51.01 29.43
N PRO A 41 22.16 -50.60 30.69
CA PRO A 41 21.58 -51.35 31.82
C PRO A 41 21.18 -50.52 33.06
N SER A 42 20.45 -51.20 33.93
CA SER A 42 19.75 -50.81 35.15
C SER A 42 20.63 -50.66 36.41
N ASN A 43 20.21 -49.84 37.38
CA ASN A 43 20.41 -50.02 38.84
C ASN A 43 19.49 -49.00 39.58
N THR A 44 18.55 -49.29 40.49
CA THR A 44 18.44 -50.09 41.75
C THR A 44 18.44 -49.17 42.99
N LEU A 45 17.43 -49.38 43.87
CA LEU A 45 17.17 -48.85 45.24
C LEU A 45 16.56 -47.42 45.31
N GLN A 46 15.55 -47.08 46.13
CA GLN A 46 15.15 -47.61 47.44
C GLN A 46 13.69 -47.22 47.82
N GLN A 47 13.08 -48.03 48.70
CA GLN A 47 11.70 -48.01 49.21
C GLN A 47 11.39 -46.89 50.23
N SER A 48 10.12 -46.49 50.29
CA SER A 48 9.23 -46.37 51.49
C SER A 48 8.07 -45.40 51.16
N GLY A 49 6.78 -45.59 51.46
CA GLY A 49 5.99 -46.60 52.16
C GLY A 49 4.51 -46.17 52.20
N ALA A 50 3.64 -47.11 52.57
CA ALA A 50 2.30 -46.97 53.18
C ALA A 50 1.11 -46.32 52.40
N ALA A 51 0.24 -47.22 51.92
CA ALA A 51 -1.22 -47.32 52.15
C ALA A 51 -2.15 -46.09 52.00
N ALA A 52 -3.08 -46.15 51.02
CA ALA A 52 -4.52 -46.43 51.26
C ALA A 52 -5.39 -46.15 50.01
N SER A 53 -6.11 -47.19 49.60
CA SER A 53 -7.42 -47.30 48.93
C SER A 53 -8.09 -46.10 48.23
N GLY A 54 -8.51 -46.31 46.98
CA GLY A 54 -9.58 -45.52 46.33
C GLY A 54 -9.71 -45.79 44.82
N GLN A 55 -10.53 -46.77 44.43
CA GLN A 55 -10.94 -47.01 43.04
C GLN A 55 -11.94 -45.94 42.58
N THR A 56 -11.84 -45.49 41.32
CA THR A 56 -12.96 -45.54 40.32
C THR A 56 -12.51 -45.07 38.93
N PRO A 57 -13.13 -45.60 37.85
CA PRO A 57 -12.63 -45.50 36.47
C PRO A 57 -13.17 -44.28 35.71
N ARG A 58 -12.41 -43.84 34.68
CA ARG A 58 -12.83 -42.83 33.69
C ARG A 58 -13.85 -43.42 32.72
N PRO A 59 -15.00 -42.76 32.44
CA PRO A 59 -15.84 -43.09 31.31
C PRO A 59 -15.54 -42.22 30.08
N ALA A 60 -15.99 -42.76 28.95
CA ALA A 60 -15.72 -42.43 27.56
C ALA A 60 -16.24 -41.07 27.07
N ALA A 61 -15.68 -40.66 25.93
CA ALA A 61 -16.16 -39.59 25.07
C ALA A 61 -17.55 -39.86 24.47
N PRO A 62 -18.32 -38.81 24.13
CA PRO A 62 -19.34 -38.86 23.10
C PRO A 62 -19.05 -37.91 21.90
N PRO A 63 -19.79 -38.08 20.77
CA PRO A 63 -19.29 -37.83 19.42
C PRO A 63 -19.73 -36.51 18.77
N ALA A 64 -19.18 -36.29 17.57
CA ALA A 64 -19.40 -35.18 16.64
C ALA A 64 -20.87 -34.82 16.41
N THR A 65 -21.14 -33.52 16.29
CA THR A 65 -22.38 -32.97 15.73
C THR A 65 -22.03 -31.86 14.72
N ALA A 66 -22.82 -31.84 13.65
CA ALA A 66 -22.57 -31.22 12.35
C ALA A 66 -22.50 -29.69 12.33
N ALA A 67 -21.79 -29.17 11.31
CA ALA A 67 -21.78 -27.77 10.88
C ALA A 67 -23.18 -27.30 10.42
N PRO A 68 -23.41 -25.98 10.37
CA PRO A 68 -23.33 -25.35 9.04
C PRO A 68 -22.70 -23.94 9.02
N ASN A 69 -21.98 -23.69 7.92
CA ASN A 69 -21.76 -22.39 7.25
C ASN A 69 -21.59 -21.12 8.10
N ALA A 70 -20.34 -20.77 8.39
CA ALA A 70 -19.94 -19.37 8.55
C ALA A 70 -19.79 -18.74 7.16
N ALA A 71 -20.76 -17.92 6.78
CA ALA A 71 -20.68 -17.04 5.62
C ALA A 71 -19.45 -16.10 5.75
N PRO A 72 -18.80 -15.70 4.64
CA PRO A 72 -17.75 -14.71 4.70
C PRO A 72 -18.35 -13.37 5.13
N VAL A 73 -17.71 -12.74 6.10
CA VAL A 73 -17.96 -11.36 6.53
C VAL A 73 -17.65 -10.41 5.38
N ASN A 74 -18.62 -10.23 4.48
CA ASN A 74 -18.69 -9.08 3.60
C ASN A 74 -18.97 -7.86 4.47
N ALA A 75 -17.92 -7.27 5.03
CA ALA A 75 -17.91 -5.88 5.45
C ALA A 75 -17.89 -5.01 4.20
N SER A 76 -18.99 -5.02 3.45
CA SER A 76 -19.30 -3.97 2.49
C SER A 76 -19.52 -2.69 3.29
N ALA A 77 -18.45 -1.93 3.47
CA ALA A 77 -18.51 -0.53 3.86
C ALA A 77 -19.17 0.25 2.73
N GLN A 78 -20.49 0.14 2.61
CA GLN A 78 -21.32 1.12 1.95
C GLN A 78 -21.28 2.39 2.80
N LYS A 79 -20.27 3.23 2.56
CA LYS A 79 -20.32 4.63 3.02
C LYS A 79 -21.33 5.33 2.13
N ALA A 80 -22.60 5.27 2.54
CA ALA A 80 -23.67 6.02 1.92
C ALA A 80 -23.31 7.51 1.92
N ARG A 81 -23.43 8.11 0.74
CA ARG A 81 -23.16 9.51 0.39
C ARG A 81 -23.68 10.48 1.46
N MET A 82 -22.82 11.36 1.97
CA MET A 82 -23.25 12.45 2.85
C MET A 82 -23.91 13.58 2.03
N PRO A 83 -25.06 14.12 2.44
CA PRO A 83 -25.50 15.43 1.99
C PRO A 83 -24.61 16.51 2.60
N ALA A 84 -24.26 17.52 1.80
CA ALA A 84 -23.39 18.64 2.16
C ALA A 84 -23.90 19.38 3.41
N ARG A 85 -23.24 19.17 4.55
CA ARG A 85 -23.47 19.96 5.77
C ARG A 85 -22.48 21.11 5.78
N SER A 86 -22.75 22.16 5.01
CA SER A 86 -21.91 23.35 4.85
C SER A 86 -22.00 24.30 6.06
N VAL A 87 -21.72 23.80 7.26
CA VAL A 87 -21.77 24.60 8.50
C VAL A 87 -20.34 24.93 8.92
N GLY A 88 -19.92 26.18 8.68
CA GLY A 88 -18.63 26.72 9.17
C GLY A 88 -17.63 27.19 8.11
N LEU A 89 -18.01 27.28 6.83
CA LEU A 89 -17.13 27.80 5.77
C LEU A 89 -16.99 29.33 5.89
N SER A 90 -15.76 29.85 5.90
CA SER A 90 -15.52 31.29 5.85
C SER A 90 -15.86 31.86 4.46
N ALA A 91 -16.30 33.12 4.41
CA ALA A 91 -16.72 33.76 3.17
C ALA A 91 -15.56 33.82 2.16
N GLY A 92 -15.75 33.23 0.97
CA GLY A 92 -14.75 33.19 -0.11
C GLY A 92 -13.92 31.90 -0.19
N HIS A 93 -14.07 30.97 0.76
CA HIS A 93 -13.39 29.68 0.70
C HIS A 93 -14.18 28.64 -0.11
N PRO A 94 -13.52 27.80 -0.93
CA PRO A 94 -14.18 26.67 -1.59
C PRO A 94 -14.48 25.55 -0.60
N THR A 95 -15.46 24.70 -0.93
CA THR A 95 -15.67 23.42 -0.24
C THR A 95 -14.52 22.46 -0.56
N LEU A 96 -14.34 21.41 0.25
CA LEU A 96 -13.24 20.46 0.01
C LEU A 96 -13.48 19.70 -1.29
N GLU A 97 -14.71 19.27 -1.56
CA GLU A 97 -15.10 18.66 -2.82
C GLU A 97 -14.67 19.51 -4.03
N LYS A 98 -14.84 20.84 -4.00
CA LYS A 98 -14.46 21.72 -5.11
C LYS A 98 -12.95 21.75 -5.33
N LEU A 99 -12.16 21.80 -4.25
CA LEU A 99 -10.69 21.72 -4.32
C LEU A 99 -10.24 20.38 -4.92
N VAL A 100 -10.83 19.28 -4.44
CA VAL A 100 -10.50 17.93 -4.90
C VAL A 100 -10.92 17.73 -6.35
N ARG A 101 -12.08 18.24 -6.76
CA ARG A 101 -12.56 18.22 -8.15
C ARG A 101 -11.65 19.02 -9.07
N HIS A 102 -11.27 20.23 -8.68
CA HIS A 102 -10.31 21.04 -9.44
C HIS A 102 -8.98 20.33 -9.62
N ALA A 103 -8.51 19.66 -8.56
CA ALA A 103 -7.28 18.88 -8.63
C ALA A 103 -7.39 17.66 -9.55
N TYR A 104 -8.54 16.98 -9.52
CA TYR A 104 -8.84 15.86 -10.42
C TYR A 104 -8.88 16.30 -11.89
N ASP A 105 -9.62 17.37 -12.19
CA ASP A 105 -9.79 17.89 -13.56
C ASP A 105 -8.47 18.35 -14.18
N LYS A 106 -7.56 18.90 -13.36
CA LYS A 106 -6.21 19.30 -13.78
C LYS A 106 -5.18 18.15 -13.77
N GLY A 107 -5.55 16.97 -13.26
CA GLY A 107 -4.66 15.80 -13.23
C GLY A 107 -3.57 15.86 -12.16
N PHE A 108 -3.78 16.57 -11.05
CA PHE A 108 -2.84 16.58 -9.92
C PHE A 108 -2.90 15.28 -9.10
N SER A 109 -1.77 14.88 -8.51
CA SER A 109 -1.67 13.63 -7.74
C SER A 109 -2.09 13.81 -6.28
N ASP A 110 -1.84 14.99 -5.71
CA ASP A 110 -2.07 15.28 -4.30
C ASP A 110 -2.59 16.70 -4.10
N VAL A 111 -3.44 16.85 -3.08
CA VAL A 111 -3.87 18.15 -2.55
C VAL A 111 -3.34 18.28 -1.13
N HIS A 112 -2.61 19.36 -0.88
CA HIS A 112 -2.05 19.72 0.41
C HIS A 112 -2.79 20.94 0.94
N VAL A 113 -3.38 20.82 2.12
CA VAL A 113 -4.07 21.92 2.80
C VAL A 113 -3.66 21.97 4.27
N GLY A 114 -3.61 23.15 4.86
CA GLY A 114 -3.28 23.31 6.27
C GLY A 114 -3.70 24.67 6.78
N VAL A 115 -3.99 24.75 8.08
CA VAL A 115 -4.38 25.99 8.74
C VAL A 115 -3.22 27.00 8.64
N GLY A 116 -3.55 28.23 8.23
CA GLY A 116 -2.56 29.29 8.01
C GLY A 116 -1.75 29.14 6.73
N GLU A 117 -2.10 28.19 5.86
CA GLU A 117 -1.43 27.97 4.58
C GLU A 117 -2.39 28.08 3.39
N THR A 118 -1.84 28.53 2.25
CA THR A 118 -2.51 28.45 0.96
C THR A 118 -2.54 27.00 0.48
N PRO A 119 -3.68 26.49 -0.01
CA PRO A 119 -3.77 25.17 -0.64
C PRO A 119 -2.72 24.99 -1.72
N ARG A 120 -2.13 23.80 -1.81
CA ARG A 120 -1.11 23.47 -2.81
C ARG A 120 -1.46 22.16 -3.48
N PHE A 121 -1.11 22.03 -4.75
CA PHE A 121 -1.31 20.81 -5.51
C PHE A 121 0.03 20.21 -5.88
N ARG A 122 0.10 18.88 -5.90
CA ARG A 122 1.26 18.19 -6.45
C ARG A 122 1.02 17.80 -7.90
N ASN A 123 1.87 18.27 -8.78
CA ASN A 123 1.91 17.89 -10.17
C ASN A 123 3.16 17.05 -10.45
N ARG A 124 2.99 15.73 -10.63
CA ARG A 124 4.06 14.81 -11.06
C ARG A 124 5.37 14.89 -10.26
N GLY A 125 5.33 15.34 -9.01
CA GLY A 125 6.49 15.48 -8.13
C GLY A 125 6.63 16.88 -7.56
N ASP A 126 6.27 17.89 -8.33
CA ASP A 126 6.43 19.31 -7.98
C ASP A 126 5.20 19.86 -7.26
N ILE A 127 5.42 20.77 -6.30
CA ILE A 127 4.34 21.41 -5.54
C ILE A 127 4.04 22.78 -6.16
N GLU A 128 2.82 22.94 -6.65
CA GLU A 128 2.28 24.20 -7.18
C GLU A 128 1.44 24.89 -6.10
N ILE A 129 1.76 26.15 -5.81
CA ILE A 129 0.95 27.00 -4.93
C ILE A 129 -0.25 27.48 -5.74
N THR A 130 -1.45 27.39 -5.15
CA THR A 130 -2.69 27.83 -5.80
C THR A 130 -3.00 29.30 -5.51
N ASP A 131 -3.92 29.88 -6.26
CA ASP A 131 -4.45 31.23 -6.01
C ASP A 131 -5.59 31.26 -4.97
N TYR A 132 -5.81 30.14 -4.25
CA TYR A 132 -6.84 30.09 -3.21
C TYR A 132 -6.43 30.91 -1.98
N PRO A 133 -7.40 31.43 -1.20
CA PRO A 133 -7.10 32.14 0.03
C PRO A 133 -6.41 31.24 1.06
N VAL A 134 -5.65 31.86 1.96
CA VAL A 134 -5.02 31.19 3.11
C VAL A 134 -6.10 30.53 3.96
N THR A 135 -5.97 29.23 4.22
CA THR A 135 -6.97 28.45 4.95
C THR A 135 -7.04 28.90 6.40
N ASP A 136 -8.23 29.31 6.86
CA ASP A 136 -8.49 29.59 8.26
C ASP A 136 -8.97 28.33 9.02
N GLN A 137 -8.92 28.38 10.35
CA GLN A 137 -9.29 27.26 11.21
C GLN A 137 -10.74 26.82 11.00
N ALA A 138 -11.67 27.75 10.77
CA ALA A 138 -13.08 27.41 10.59
C ALA A 138 -13.30 26.65 9.27
N THR A 139 -12.70 27.12 8.18
CA THR A 139 -12.73 26.41 6.89
C THR A 139 -12.07 25.05 6.98
N PHE A 140 -10.89 24.92 7.63
CA PHE A 140 -10.24 23.62 7.79
C PHE A 140 -11.12 22.62 8.56
N MET A 141 -11.75 23.07 9.65
CA MET A 141 -12.68 22.22 10.41
C MET A 141 -13.93 21.86 9.61
N SER A 142 -14.40 22.75 8.74
CA SER A 142 -15.49 22.45 7.81
C SER A 142 -15.08 21.37 6.81
N TRP A 143 -13.88 21.43 6.27
CA TRP A 143 -13.34 20.39 5.38
C TRP A 143 -13.18 19.05 6.11
N LEU A 144 -12.65 19.06 7.33
CA LEU A 144 -12.50 17.85 8.13
C LEU A 144 -13.85 17.14 8.36
N ARG A 145 -14.90 17.90 8.70
CA ARG A 145 -16.27 17.38 8.89
C ARG A 145 -16.94 16.92 7.59
N GLU A 146 -16.44 17.33 6.43
CA GLU A 146 -16.94 16.86 5.13
C GLU A 146 -16.49 15.41 4.86
N VAL A 147 -15.31 15.02 5.34
CA VAL A 147 -14.68 13.73 5.02
C VAL A 147 -14.61 12.74 6.17
N LEU A 148 -14.53 13.23 7.41
CA LEU A 148 -14.45 12.43 8.64
C LEU A 148 -15.76 12.53 9.44
N THR A 149 -16.07 11.45 10.14
CA THR A 149 -17.13 11.38 11.16
C THR A 149 -16.68 12.07 12.45
N ASP A 150 -17.64 12.44 13.31
CA ASP A 150 -17.32 13.08 14.61
C ASP A 150 -16.42 12.20 15.51
N GLU A 151 -16.54 10.87 15.41
CA GLU A 151 -15.68 9.94 16.15
C GLU A 151 -14.23 9.96 15.61
N GLU A 152 -14.07 9.93 14.29
CA GLU A 152 -12.74 10.03 13.64
C GLU A 152 -12.08 11.37 13.94
N ILE A 153 -12.85 12.46 13.99
CA ILE A 153 -12.34 13.79 14.36
C ILE A 153 -11.84 13.80 15.81
N ARG A 154 -12.57 13.15 16.74
CA ARG A 154 -12.10 13.02 18.13
C ARG A 154 -10.80 12.22 18.21
N ARG A 155 -10.71 11.10 17.48
CA ARG A 155 -9.46 10.32 17.41
C ARG A 155 -8.30 11.15 16.88
N PHE A 156 -8.51 11.97 15.85
CA PHE A 156 -7.51 12.91 15.39
C PHE A 156 -7.11 13.92 16.48
N GLN A 157 -8.06 14.46 17.25
CA GLN A 157 -7.76 15.40 18.34
C GLN A 157 -6.96 14.75 19.48
N ASP A 158 -7.20 13.47 19.77
CA ASP A 158 -6.51 12.73 20.82
C ASP A 158 -5.12 12.25 20.39
N HIS A 159 -4.97 11.83 19.13
CA HIS A 159 -3.74 11.20 18.61
C HIS A 159 -2.89 12.13 17.73
N LEU A 160 -3.40 13.29 17.34
CA LEU A 160 -2.78 14.28 16.45
C LEU A 160 -2.46 13.76 15.03
N GLU A 161 -2.92 12.56 14.69
CA GLU A 161 -2.80 11.95 13.38
C GLU A 161 -4.03 11.10 13.04
N PHE A 162 -4.35 11.00 11.75
CA PHE A 162 -5.40 10.13 11.25
C PHE A 162 -5.15 9.76 9.79
N ASP A 163 -5.27 8.46 9.48
CA ASP A 163 -5.25 7.93 8.12
C ASP A 163 -6.60 7.32 7.76
N GLY A 164 -7.11 7.67 6.59
CA GLY A 164 -8.38 7.19 6.10
C GLY A 164 -8.51 7.19 4.58
N ALA A 165 -9.69 6.82 4.11
CA ALA A 165 -10.06 6.95 2.72
C ALA A 165 -11.52 7.41 2.60
N THR A 166 -11.77 8.24 1.61
CA THR A 166 -13.11 8.64 1.19
C THR A 166 -13.29 8.36 -0.30
N GLN A 167 -14.53 8.38 -0.76
CA GLN A 167 -14.88 8.19 -2.15
C GLN A 167 -15.78 9.35 -2.59
N TYR A 168 -15.32 10.08 -3.61
CA TYR A 168 -16.13 11.00 -4.39
C TYR A 168 -16.63 10.31 -5.65
N ASP A 169 -17.62 10.88 -6.32
CA ASP A 169 -18.21 10.31 -7.55
C ASP A 169 -17.17 10.15 -8.68
N PHE A 170 -16.09 10.93 -8.66
CA PHE A 170 -15.07 10.98 -9.72
C PHE A 170 -13.72 10.35 -9.32
N ALA A 171 -13.43 10.20 -8.03
CA ALA A 171 -12.15 9.68 -7.54
C ALA A 171 -12.27 9.06 -6.15
N ARG A 172 -11.48 8.02 -5.88
CA ARG A 172 -11.20 7.59 -4.52
C ARG A 172 -10.07 8.45 -3.97
N VAL A 173 -10.15 8.87 -2.72
CA VAL A 173 -9.15 9.75 -2.13
C VAL A 173 -8.64 9.13 -0.83
N ARG A 174 -7.33 9.00 -0.71
CA ARG A 174 -6.67 8.64 0.55
C ARG A 174 -6.37 9.90 1.33
N ILE A 175 -6.80 9.94 2.57
CA ILE A 175 -6.72 11.10 3.45
C ILE A 175 -5.69 10.81 4.53
N ASN A 176 -4.78 11.73 4.74
CA ASN A 176 -3.90 11.76 5.90
C ASN A 176 -4.04 13.13 6.57
N VAL A 177 -4.39 13.15 7.84
CA VAL A 177 -4.55 14.35 8.66
C VAL A 177 -3.50 14.28 9.76
N PHE A 178 -2.86 15.41 10.04
CA PHE A 178 -1.78 15.49 11.01
C PHE A 178 -1.74 16.89 11.62
N ASP A 179 -1.19 17.01 12.82
CA ASP A 179 -0.92 18.31 13.43
C ASP A 179 0.47 18.84 13.07
N THR A 180 0.62 20.16 12.97
CA THR A 180 1.90 20.84 12.70
C THR A 180 2.10 22.00 13.65
N LEU A 181 3.30 22.57 13.69
CA LEU A 181 3.59 23.78 14.48
C LEU A 181 2.69 24.99 14.15
N ARG A 182 2.10 25.02 12.94
CA ARG A 182 1.20 26.10 12.50
C ARG A 182 -0.28 25.75 12.68
N GLY A 183 -0.59 24.53 13.11
CA GLY A 183 -1.93 23.98 13.24
C GLY A 183 -2.14 22.73 12.37
N ALA A 184 -3.38 22.26 12.32
CA ALA A 184 -3.74 21.03 11.62
C ALA A 184 -3.52 21.14 10.11
N GLY A 185 -3.03 20.04 9.52
CA GLY A 185 -2.79 19.85 8.10
C GLY A 185 -3.46 18.58 7.59
N MET A 186 -3.72 18.54 6.29
CA MET A 186 -4.31 17.40 5.61
C MET A 186 -3.73 17.24 4.20
N VAL A 187 -3.42 16.00 3.85
CA VAL A 187 -2.98 15.60 2.51
C VAL A 187 -3.95 14.60 1.93
N LEU A 188 -4.44 14.90 0.73
CA LEU A 188 -5.41 14.10 -0.01
C LEU A 188 -4.73 13.57 -1.27
N ARG A 189 -4.56 12.26 -1.37
CA ARG A 189 -4.02 11.61 -2.56
C ARG A 189 -5.15 11.11 -3.43
N LEU A 190 -5.23 11.62 -4.66
CA LEU A 190 -6.24 11.21 -5.62
C LEU A 190 -5.86 9.86 -6.24
N ILE A 191 -6.79 8.91 -6.17
CA ILE A 191 -6.69 7.59 -6.79
C ILE A 191 -7.77 7.56 -7.89
N PRO A 192 -7.39 7.67 -9.17
CA PRO A 192 -8.32 7.60 -10.28
C PRO A 192 -9.14 6.30 -10.24
N LEU A 193 -10.45 6.39 -10.51
CA LEU A 193 -11.33 5.22 -10.59
C LEU A 193 -11.14 4.44 -11.89
N THR A 194 -10.77 5.12 -12.97
CA THR A 194 -10.54 4.50 -14.27
C THR A 194 -9.14 3.90 -14.31
N ILE A 195 -9.08 2.56 -14.36
CA ILE A 195 -7.84 1.84 -14.65
C ILE A 195 -7.62 1.89 -16.17
N LEU A 196 -6.44 2.31 -16.60
CA LEU A 196 -6.08 2.31 -18.01
C LEU A 196 -5.80 0.89 -18.47
N THR A 197 -6.31 0.50 -19.64
CA THR A 197 -6.03 -0.82 -20.21
C THR A 197 -4.57 -0.92 -20.67
N LEU A 198 -4.05 -2.14 -20.80
CA LEU A 198 -2.70 -2.38 -21.35
C LEU A 198 -2.53 -1.74 -22.74
N GLU A 199 -3.58 -1.71 -23.54
CA GLU A 199 -3.59 -1.11 -24.88
C GLU A 199 -3.54 0.41 -24.83
N GLN A 200 -4.32 1.03 -23.95
CA GLN A 200 -4.29 2.49 -23.73
C GLN A 200 -2.92 2.96 -23.22
N LEU A 201 -2.26 2.14 -22.40
CA LEU A 201 -0.90 2.37 -21.94
C LEU A 201 0.18 2.09 -23.00
N ARG A 202 -0.21 1.62 -24.20
CA ARG A 202 0.69 1.19 -25.29
C ARG A 202 1.73 0.17 -24.82
N MET A 203 1.33 -0.70 -23.91
CA MET A 203 2.20 -1.72 -23.33
C MET A 203 2.48 -2.84 -24.34
N PRO A 204 3.70 -3.39 -24.37
CA PRO A 204 4.02 -4.50 -25.26
C PRO A 204 3.14 -5.71 -25.00
N LEU A 205 2.77 -6.45 -26.06
CA LEU A 205 1.89 -7.62 -25.98
C LEU A 205 2.42 -8.71 -25.03
N VAL A 206 3.74 -8.79 -24.84
CA VAL A 206 4.38 -9.73 -23.89
C VAL A 206 3.81 -9.60 -22.47
N LEU A 207 3.32 -8.42 -22.07
CA LEU A 207 2.71 -8.24 -20.75
C LEU A 207 1.37 -8.97 -20.63
N LYS A 208 0.62 -9.15 -21.73
CA LYS A 208 -0.59 -9.99 -21.75
C LYS A 208 -0.21 -11.45 -21.54
N ASP A 209 0.83 -11.93 -22.23
CA ASP A 209 1.34 -13.30 -22.08
C ASP A 209 1.80 -13.57 -20.64
N VAL A 210 2.46 -12.58 -20.02
CA VAL A 210 2.88 -12.65 -18.62
C VAL A 210 1.68 -12.82 -17.67
N CYS A 211 0.55 -12.17 -17.93
CA CYS A 211 -0.68 -12.32 -17.14
C CYS A 211 -1.30 -13.73 -17.24
N HIS A 212 -1.00 -14.51 -18.27
CA HIS A 212 -1.54 -15.87 -18.46
C HIS A 212 -0.80 -16.94 -17.65
N TYR A 213 0.39 -16.65 -17.10
CA TYR A 213 1.09 -17.61 -16.25
C TYR A 213 0.27 -17.96 -15.00
N HIS A 214 0.11 -19.26 -14.74
CA HIS A 214 -0.69 -19.74 -13.61
C HIS A 214 -0.03 -19.53 -12.24
N LYS A 215 1.31 -19.48 -12.19
CA LYS A 215 2.11 -19.34 -10.97
C LYS A 215 3.43 -18.64 -11.31
N GLY A 216 3.93 -17.83 -10.39
CA GLY A 216 5.18 -17.11 -10.54
C GLY A 216 5.19 -15.85 -9.70
N LEU A 217 6.33 -15.14 -9.70
CA LEU A 217 6.48 -13.84 -9.08
C LEU A 217 6.76 -12.82 -10.19
N ILE A 218 5.89 -11.82 -10.32
CA ILE A 218 6.09 -10.69 -11.24
C ILE A 218 6.51 -9.50 -10.40
N LEU A 219 7.66 -8.89 -10.74
CA LEU A 219 8.17 -7.72 -10.05
C LEU A 219 8.22 -6.53 -11.01
N VAL A 220 7.38 -5.53 -10.75
CA VAL A 220 7.36 -4.27 -11.50
C VAL A 220 8.21 -3.24 -10.74
N THR A 221 9.38 -2.90 -11.27
CA THR A 221 10.34 -1.98 -10.63
C THR A 221 10.48 -0.67 -11.41
N GLY A 222 11.08 0.33 -10.78
CA GLY A 222 11.27 1.67 -11.34
C GLY A 222 11.18 2.79 -10.28
N PRO A 223 11.66 4.00 -10.59
CA PRO A 223 11.62 5.15 -9.68
C PRO A 223 10.19 5.62 -9.40
N THR A 224 9.99 6.46 -8.38
CA THR A 224 8.69 7.06 -8.08
C THR A 224 8.14 7.80 -9.29
N GLY A 225 6.85 7.64 -9.61
CA GLY A 225 6.22 8.27 -10.76
C GLY A 225 6.40 7.54 -12.12
N SER A 226 7.17 6.45 -12.20
CA SER A 226 7.38 5.71 -13.46
C SER A 226 6.19 4.86 -13.95
N GLY A 227 5.01 5.01 -13.35
CA GLY A 227 3.80 4.27 -13.77
C GLY A 227 3.72 2.81 -13.32
N LYS A 228 4.52 2.37 -12.33
CA LYS A 228 4.49 0.98 -11.80
C LYS A 228 3.09 0.55 -11.36
N SER A 229 2.47 1.35 -10.49
CA SER A 229 1.13 1.07 -9.96
C SER A 229 0.08 1.08 -11.08
N THR A 230 0.22 1.98 -12.05
CA THR A 230 -0.66 2.04 -13.23
C THR A 230 -0.51 0.79 -14.10
N THR A 231 0.72 0.32 -14.32
CA THR A 231 1.00 -0.88 -15.11
C THR A 231 0.47 -2.13 -14.40
N LEU A 232 0.72 -2.25 -13.10
CA LEU A 232 0.25 -3.38 -12.31
C LEU A 232 -1.29 -3.39 -12.21
N ALA A 233 -1.92 -2.22 -12.04
CA ALA A 233 -3.37 -2.11 -12.07
C ALA A 233 -3.94 -2.56 -13.42
N ALA A 234 -3.34 -2.16 -14.54
CA ALA A 234 -3.74 -2.58 -15.88
C ALA A 234 -3.60 -4.10 -16.09
N MET A 235 -2.54 -4.71 -15.55
CA MET A 235 -2.34 -6.15 -15.61
C MET A 235 -3.40 -6.91 -14.79
N VAL A 236 -3.69 -6.44 -13.57
CA VAL A 236 -4.73 -7.02 -12.71
C VAL A 236 -6.12 -6.87 -13.35
N ASP A 237 -6.42 -5.70 -13.90
CA ASP A 237 -7.68 -5.43 -14.61
C ASP A 237 -7.84 -6.35 -15.84
N TYR A 238 -6.78 -6.56 -16.62
CA TYR A 238 -6.78 -7.52 -17.73
C TYR A 238 -7.11 -8.94 -17.24
N ILE A 239 -6.52 -9.40 -16.13
CA ILE A 239 -6.82 -10.73 -15.56
C ILE A 239 -8.29 -10.82 -15.12
N ASN A 240 -8.79 -9.78 -14.43
CA ASN A 240 -10.17 -9.75 -13.95
C ASN A 240 -11.21 -9.77 -15.08
N ASN A 241 -10.90 -9.17 -16.23
CA ASN A 241 -11.82 -9.09 -17.38
C ASN A 241 -11.76 -10.33 -18.28
N GLU A 242 -10.60 -10.95 -18.46
CA GLU A 242 -10.39 -12.04 -19.43
C GLU A 242 -10.37 -13.44 -18.80
N MET A 243 -10.22 -13.54 -17.47
CA MET A 243 -10.03 -14.82 -16.80
C MET A 243 -10.98 -14.99 -15.60
N PRO A 244 -11.63 -16.17 -15.45
CA PRO A 244 -12.42 -16.48 -14.27
C PRO A 244 -11.51 -16.88 -13.10
N LYS A 245 -10.69 -15.94 -12.62
CA LYS A 245 -9.76 -16.12 -11.51
C LYS A 245 -10.10 -15.12 -10.40
N HIS A 246 -9.83 -15.50 -9.15
CA HIS A 246 -9.82 -14.57 -8.04
C HIS A 246 -8.40 -14.00 -7.90
N VAL A 247 -8.29 -12.68 -7.93
CA VAL A 247 -7.04 -11.91 -7.75
C VAL A 247 -7.08 -11.16 -6.43
#